data_AF-A0A2W4B2A2-F1
#
_entry.id   AF-A0A2W4B2A2-F1
#
_cell.length_a   1.000
_cell.length_b   1.000
_cell.length_c   1.000
_cell.angle_alpha   90.00
_cell.angle_beta   90.00
_cell.angle_gamma   90.00
#
_symmetry.space_group_name_H-M   'P 1'
#
loop_
_entity.id
_entity.type
_entity.pdbx_description
1 polymer ?
#
loop_
_entity_poly.entity_id
_entity_poly.type
_entity_poly.pdbx_seq_one_letter_code
_entity_poly.pdbx_strand_id
1 'polypeptide(L)'
;MNYHRFKLPKAYCPNCSRKVELLFSEESAELPQFYICFKCKKVGQFGVGELATNDFLAFSTDRKQEIQELVEEIPDKYVYKANGSQLRLEEKTDTYKRRWLSLYEYEKAFGETLGFEAIDFREDNRLCKWCNHALEGRRRSFCSDRCSRNYGKATFFKRGMSTLPHRIASRDRFYCRVTGEDLAVTNRFGVRIPASDHQVEIHHLVFVSAGGSDHESNLLTVSKQVHKDYHMGVAYAVNAIEEIKKQQLVHYQEKMYTAKENS
;
A
#
# COMPACT_ATOMS: atom_id res chain seq x y z
N MET A 1 11.10 30.00 4.93
CA MET A 1 9.92 29.71 5.74
C MET A 1 9.96 28.28 6.25
N ASN A 2 10.72 28.06 7.31
CA ASN A 2 10.81 26.79 8.02
C ASN A 2 9.72 26.71 9.10
N TYR A 3 8.65 25.99 8.79
CA TYR A 3 7.65 25.60 9.76
C TYR A 3 7.98 24.24 10.37
N HIS A 4 7.95 24.18 11.70
CA HIS A 4 8.11 22.97 12.48
C HIS A 4 6.76 22.40 12.87
N ARG A 5 6.61 21.10 12.63
CA ARG A 5 5.40 20.35 12.96
C ARG A 5 5.67 19.45 14.15
N PHE A 6 4.95 19.65 15.26
CA PHE A 6 5.13 18.84 16.48
C PHE A 6 3.85 18.71 17.31
N LYS A 7 3.88 17.81 18.30
CA LYS A 7 2.79 17.61 19.28
C LYS A 7 3.25 18.04 20.66
N LEU A 8 2.59 19.03 21.24
CA LEU A 8 2.83 19.41 22.63
C LEU A 8 1.79 18.72 23.54
N PRO A 9 2.20 18.10 24.66
CA PRO A 9 1.28 17.35 25.53
C PRO A 9 0.05 18.12 26.05
N LYS A 10 0.11 19.46 26.11
CA LYS A 10 -0.95 20.32 26.61
C LYS A 10 -1.81 20.98 25.52
N ALA A 11 -1.53 20.73 24.25
CA ALA A 11 -2.28 21.31 23.14
C ALA A 11 -3.40 20.35 22.69
N TYR A 12 -4.66 20.78 22.89
CA TYR A 12 -5.83 19.97 22.59
C TYR A 12 -6.81 20.70 21.68
N CYS A 13 -7.51 19.94 20.85
CA CYS A 13 -8.55 20.46 19.98
C CYS A 13 -9.74 20.94 20.83
N PRO A 14 -10.23 22.17 20.63
CA PRO A 14 -11.35 22.70 21.42
C PRO A 14 -12.66 21.93 21.20
N ASN A 15 -12.81 21.26 20.06
CA ASN A 15 -14.04 20.53 19.72
C ASN A 15 -14.05 19.08 20.23
N CYS A 16 -12.91 18.37 20.19
CA CYS A 16 -12.88 16.94 20.50
C CYS A 16 -11.89 16.52 21.59
N SER A 17 -11.18 17.48 22.20
CA SER A 17 -10.20 17.27 23.27
C SER A 17 -9.07 16.28 22.94
N ARG A 18 -8.83 15.99 21.66
CA ARG A 18 -7.66 15.21 21.21
C ARG A 18 -6.46 16.11 20.99
N LYS A 19 -5.26 15.55 21.16
CA LYS A 19 -4.00 16.26 20.88
C LYS A 19 -3.99 16.75 19.44
N VAL A 20 -3.64 18.03 19.27
CA VAL A 20 -3.47 18.66 17.95
C VAL A 20 -2.02 18.63 17.53
N GLU A 21 -1.79 18.78 16.23
CA GLU A 21 -0.47 19.08 15.71
C GLU A 21 -0.31 20.58 15.58
N LEU A 22 0.85 21.07 16.00
CA LEU A 22 1.21 22.48 16.00
C LEU A 22 2.14 22.72 14.83
N LEU A 23 1.92 23.83 14.12
CA LEU A 23 2.76 24.30 13.02
C LEU A 23 3.28 25.70 13.38
N PHE A 24 4.57 25.80 13.70
CA PHE A 24 5.20 27.03 14.17
C PHE A 24 6.40 27.38 13.28
N SER A 25 6.55 28.66 12.94
CA SER A 25 7.76 29.14 12.30
C SER A 25 8.86 29.33 13.33
N GLU A 26 10.07 28.88 13.04
CA GLU A 26 11.28 29.22 13.82
C GLU A 26 11.81 30.62 13.47
N GLU A 27 11.45 31.16 12.30
CA GLU A 27 12.05 32.37 11.75
C GLU A 27 11.51 33.65 12.41
N SER A 28 10.23 33.67 12.83
CA SER A 28 9.64 34.81 13.53
C SER A 28 8.33 34.43 14.23
N ALA A 29 8.11 35.00 15.42
CA ALA A 29 6.85 34.92 16.16
C ALA A 29 5.71 35.73 15.51
N GLU A 30 6.04 36.65 14.60
CA GLU A 30 5.05 37.46 13.86
C GLU A 30 4.39 36.67 12.72
N LEU A 31 4.99 35.55 12.32
CA LEU A 31 4.40 34.68 11.29
C LEU A 31 3.19 33.93 11.87
N PRO A 32 2.13 33.71 11.05
CA PRO A 32 0.97 32.94 11.46
C PRO A 32 1.34 31.56 12.00
N GLN A 33 0.85 31.21 13.19
CA GLN A 33 1.03 29.90 13.80
C GLN A 33 -0.28 29.14 13.74
N PHE A 34 -0.21 27.83 13.48
CA PHE A 34 -1.41 27.03 13.26
C PHE A 34 -1.49 25.83 14.20
N TYR A 35 -2.71 25.37 14.44
CA TYR A 35 -3.00 24.07 15.01
C TYR A 35 -3.90 23.27 14.08
N ILE A 36 -3.64 21.97 13.97
CA ILE A 36 -4.33 21.05 13.07
C ILE A 36 -4.92 19.92 13.90
N CYS A 37 -6.25 19.74 13.82
CA CYS A 37 -6.94 18.60 14.38
C CYS A 37 -7.31 17.61 13.27
N PHE A 38 -6.51 16.55 13.12
CA PHE A 38 -6.76 15.51 12.12
C PHE A 38 -8.07 14.73 12.35
N LYS A 39 -8.57 14.63 13.59
CA LYS A 39 -9.87 13.99 13.86
C LYS A 39 -11.03 14.84 13.36
N CYS A 40 -11.01 16.14 13.67
CA CYS A 40 -12.08 17.05 13.28
C CYS A 40 -11.92 17.60 11.86
N LYS A 41 -10.76 17.34 11.21
CA LYS A 41 -10.38 17.90 9.91
C LYS A 41 -10.40 19.43 9.89
N LYS A 42 -9.93 20.05 10.97
CA LYS A 42 -9.96 21.51 11.16
C LYS A 42 -8.55 22.06 11.31
N VAL A 43 -8.34 23.25 10.73
CA VAL A 43 -7.14 24.07 10.91
C VAL A 43 -7.57 25.35 11.61
N GLY A 44 -6.82 25.76 12.63
CA GLY A 44 -6.99 27.07 13.23
C GLY A 44 -5.67 27.81 13.32
N GLN A 45 -5.76 29.13 13.35
CA GLN A 45 -4.64 30.03 13.54
C GLN A 45 -4.69 30.60 14.96
N PHE A 46 -3.55 30.59 15.65
CA PHE A 46 -3.45 31.18 16.98
C PHE A 46 -3.75 32.69 16.92
N GLY A 47 -4.55 33.18 17.86
CA GLY A 47 -4.98 34.59 17.92
C GLY A 47 -6.15 34.96 16.99
N VAL A 48 -6.48 34.13 16.00
CA VAL A 48 -7.61 34.36 15.07
C VAL A 48 -8.75 33.37 15.33
N GLY A 49 -8.42 32.10 15.57
CA GLY A 49 -9.40 31.02 15.77
C GLY A 49 -9.41 30.03 14.62
N GLU A 50 -10.53 29.32 14.46
CA GLU A 50 -10.71 28.32 13.40
C GLU A 50 -10.79 28.99 12.03
N LEU A 51 -10.03 28.48 11.06
CA LEU A 51 -10.06 28.97 9.69
C LEU A 51 -11.26 28.34 8.95
N ALA A 52 -11.95 29.16 8.16
CA ALA A 52 -13.06 28.67 7.34
C ALA A 52 -12.56 27.72 6.24
N THR A 53 -13.28 26.62 6.05
CA THR A 53 -13.08 25.72 4.91
C THR A 53 -13.80 26.31 3.71
N ASN A 54 -13.04 26.82 2.73
CA ASN A 54 -13.59 27.29 1.46
C ASN A 54 -13.30 26.24 0.39
N ASP A 55 -14.29 25.97 -0.46
CA ASP A 55 -14.08 25.14 -1.66
C ASP A 55 -13.17 25.88 -2.65
N PHE A 56 -12.35 25.13 -3.39
CA PHE A 56 -11.47 25.71 -4.43
C PHE A 56 -12.26 26.57 -5.43
N LEU A 57 -13.52 26.22 -5.69
CA LEU A 57 -14.41 26.96 -6.59
C LEU A 57 -14.70 28.39 -6.11
N ALA A 58 -14.63 28.66 -4.79
CA ALA A 58 -14.92 29.96 -4.20
C ALA A 58 -13.83 31.02 -4.46
N PHE A 59 -12.65 30.62 -4.94
CA PHE A 59 -11.57 31.56 -5.26
C PHE A 59 -11.77 32.22 -6.63
N SER A 60 -11.26 33.44 -6.78
CA SER A 60 -11.19 34.15 -8.07
C SER A 60 -10.30 33.39 -9.07
N THR A 61 -10.47 33.64 -10.36
CA THR A 61 -9.69 33.00 -11.42
C THR A 61 -8.20 33.22 -11.24
N ASP A 62 -7.79 34.46 -10.96
CA ASP A 62 -6.38 34.83 -10.74
C ASP A 62 -5.80 34.08 -9.54
N ARG A 63 -6.57 33.97 -8.45
CA ARG A 63 -6.11 33.26 -7.25
C ARG A 63 -6.03 31.75 -7.46
N LYS A 64 -6.93 31.18 -8.27
CA LYS A 64 -6.86 29.77 -8.67
C LYS A 64 -5.60 29.50 -9.48
N GLN A 65 -5.23 30.39 -10.39
CA GLN A 65 -4.02 30.27 -11.19
C GLN A 65 -2.75 30.31 -10.31
N GLU A 66 -2.66 31.27 -9.39
CA GLU A 66 -1.54 31.36 -8.44
C GLU A 66 -1.44 30.09 -7.56
N ILE A 67 -2.57 29.58 -7.06
CA ILE A 67 -2.59 28.32 -6.30
C ILE A 67 -2.10 27.15 -7.16
N GLN A 68 -2.48 27.10 -8.44
CA GLN A 68 -2.07 26.06 -9.37
C GLN A 68 -0.55 26.08 -9.59
N GLU A 69 0.03 27.26 -9.82
CA GLU A 69 1.48 27.45 -9.96
C GLU A 69 2.23 26.99 -8.70
N LEU A 70 1.73 27.31 -7.50
CA LEU A 70 2.31 26.84 -6.23
C LEU A 70 2.18 25.32 -6.03
N VAL A 71 1.11 24.69 -6.54
CA VAL A 71 0.95 23.24 -6.51
C VAL A 71 1.97 22.56 -7.43
N GLU A 72 2.35 23.19 -8.53
CA GLU A 72 3.38 22.68 -9.46
C GLU A 72 4.80 22.71 -8.84
N GLU A 73 5.04 23.55 -7.84
CA GLU A 73 6.29 23.55 -7.06
C GLU A 73 6.40 22.36 -6.08
N ILE A 74 5.29 21.67 -5.80
CA ILE A 74 5.31 20.47 -4.95
C ILE A 74 6.14 19.39 -5.67
N PRO A 75 7.13 18.77 -5.02
CA PRO A 75 7.97 17.76 -5.66
C PRO A 75 7.12 16.68 -6.35
N ASP A 76 7.49 16.34 -7.59
CA ASP A 76 6.79 15.41 -8.47
C ASP A 76 6.24 14.13 -7.82
N LYS A 77 6.93 13.58 -6.82
CA LYS A 77 6.49 12.40 -6.05
C LYS A 77 5.19 12.59 -5.27
N TYR A 78 4.81 13.83 -4.98
CA TYR A 78 3.62 14.22 -4.22
C TYR A 78 2.51 14.83 -5.09
N VAL A 79 2.79 15.03 -6.39
CA VAL A 79 1.80 15.44 -7.38
C VAL A 79 1.24 14.20 -8.05
N TYR A 80 -0.07 14.06 -8.07
CA TYR A 80 -0.73 12.93 -8.70
C TYR A 80 -0.79 13.15 -10.22
N LYS A 81 -0.04 12.35 -11.00
CA LYS A 81 0.15 12.57 -12.46
C LYS A 81 -0.65 11.63 -13.37
N ALA A 82 -1.43 10.69 -12.83
CA ALA A 82 -2.02 9.62 -13.64
C ALA A 82 -3.52 9.84 -13.92
N ASN A 83 -3.98 9.58 -15.14
CA ASN A 83 -5.42 9.44 -15.44
C ASN A 83 -6.00 8.09 -14.99
N GLY A 84 -5.13 7.14 -14.58
CA GLY A 84 -5.49 5.74 -14.42
C GLY A 84 -5.50 5.18 -12.99
N SER A 85 -5.53 6.00 -11.94
CA SER A 85 -5.67 5.38 -10.61
C SER A 85 -7.13 5.00 -10.37
N GLN A 86 -7.31 3.78 -9.90
CA GLN A 86 -8.54 3.31 -9.28
C GLN A 86 -8.79 4.00 -7.93
N LEU A 87 -8.42 5.27 -7.79
CA LEU A 87 -8.93 6.15 -6.75
C LEU A 87 -10.40 6.38 -7.07
N ARG A 88 -11.26 5.51 -6.56
CA ARG A 88 -12.70 5.79 -6.56
C ARG A 88 -12.95 6.87 -5.52
N LEU A 89 -13.55 7.97 -5.95
CA LEU A 89 -14.11 8.95 -5.03
C LEU A 89 -15.14 8.22 -4.17
N GLU A 90 -14.91 8.12 -2.86
CA GLU A 90 -15.90 7.55 -1.97
C GLU A 90 -16.94 8.64 -1.70
N GLU A 91 -18.05 8.60 -2.43
CA GLU A 91 -19.15 9.60 -2.47
C GLU A 91 -19.59 10.13 -1.10
N LYS A 92 -19.43 9.33 -0.04
CA LYS A 92 -19.84 9.68 1.32
C LYS A 92 -18.80 10.48 2.11
N THR A 93 -17.56 10.52 1.67
CA THR A 93 -16.45 11.08 2.45
C THR A 93 -15.65 12.14 1.71
N ASP A 94 -15.88 12.27 0.41
CA ASP A 94 -15.06 13.07 -0.50
C ASP A 94 -13.56 12.76 -0.37
N THR A 95 -13.26 11.54 0.05
CA THR A 95 -11.90 11.02 0.15
C THR A 95 -11.74 9.93 -0.89
N TYR A 96 -10.65 10.01 -1.64
CA TYR A 96 -10.28 8.94 -2.54
C TYR A 96 -9.81 7.74 -1.71
N LYS A 97 -10.56 6.63 -1.77
CA LYS A 97 -10.12 5.36 -1.20
C LYS A 97 -9.72 4.42 -2.31
N ARG A 98 -8.43 4.08 -2.35
CA ARG A 98 -7.96 3.02 -3.21
C ARG A 98 -8.43 1.66 -2.69
N ARG A 99 -8.96 0.84 -3.58
CA ARG A 99 -9.15 -0.59 -3.35
C ARG A 99 -8.28 -1.33 -4.37
N TRP A 100 -7.65 -2.41 -3.94
CA TRP A 100 -7.04 -3.36 -4.87
C TRP A 100 -8.10 -3.88 -5.84
N LEU A 101 -7.75 -4.00 -7.13
CA LEU A 101 -8.63 -4.65 -8.10
C LEU A 101 -9.05 -6.03 -7.61
N SER A 102 -10.29 -6.39 -7.92
CA SER A 102 -10.65 -7.80 -7.97
C SER A 102 -9.84 -8.50 -9.07
N LEU A 103 -9.72 -9.83 -8.99
CA LEU A 103 -9.03 -10.57 -10.05
C LEU A 103 -9.71 -10.37 -11.41
N TYR A 104 -11.04 -10.41 -11.45
CA TYR A 104 -11.77 -10.18 -12.68
C TYR A 104 -11.48 -8.80 -13.29
N GLU A 105 -11.49 -7.74 -12.48
CA GLU A 105 -11.18 -6.39 -12.97
C GLU A 105 -9.72 -6.28 -13.42
N TYR A 106 -8.79 -6.95 -12.74
CA TYR A 106 -7.39 -7.04 -13.16
C TYR A 106 -7.26 -7.72 -14.52
N GLU A 107 -7.80 -8.93 -14.66
CA GLU A 107 -7.66 -9.72 -15.89
C GLU A 107 -8.31 -9.02 -17.07
N LYS A 108 -9.46 -8.36 -16.84
CA LYS A 108 -10.12 -7.52 -17.83
C LYS A 108 -9.28 -6.30 -18.22
N ALA A 109 -8.67 -5.61 -17.26
CA ALA A 109 -7.91 -4.38 -17.51
C ALA A 109 -6.59 -4.65 -18.25
N PHE A 110 -5.95 -5.79 -17.99
CA PHE A 110 -4.60 -6.09 -18.50
C PHE A 110 -4.57 -7.20 -19.55
N GLY A 111 -5.71 -7.82 -19.87
CA GLY A 111 -5.81 -8.85 -20.90
C GLY A 111 -4.99 -10.11 -20.60
N GLU A 112 -4.64 -10.33 -19.33
CA GLU A 112 -3.82 -11.46 -18.90
C GLU A 112 -4.47 -12.19 -17.72
N THR A 113 -4.14 -13.47 -17.58
CA THR A 113 -4.56 -14.26 -16.43
C THR A 113 -3.43 -14.31 -15.41
N LEU A 114 -3.71 -13.90 -14.17
CA LEU A 114 -2.79 -14.15 -13.07
C LEU A 114 -2.79 -15.63 -12.77
N GLY A 115 -1.67 -16.30 -13.06
CA GLY A 115 -1.49 -17.73 -12.81
C GLY A 115 -2.01 -18.12 -11.43
N PHE A 116 -3.00 -19.01 -11.39
CA PHE A 116 -3.40 -19.69 -10.14
C PHE A 116 -2.64 -21.00 -10.05
N GLU A 117 -1.37 -20.93 -9.71
CA GLU A 117 -0.75 -22.12 -9.16
C GLU A 117 -1.17 -22.20 -7.69
N ALA A 118 -1.97 -23.21 -7.36
CA ALA A 118 -2.30 -23.52 -5.98
C ALA A 118 -1.00 -23.90 -5.27
N ILE A 119 -0.40 -22.92 -4.60
CA ILE A 119 0.93 -23.06 -4.05
C ILE A 119 0.98 -24.19 -3.05
N ASP A 120 1.93 -25.09 -3.31
CA ASP A 120 2.28 -26.18 -2.45
C ASP A 120 3.70 -25.92 -1.93
N PHE A 121 3.81 -25.63 -0.64
CA PHE A 121 5.11 -25.46 0.01
C PHE A 121 5.73 -26.79 0.42
N ARG A 122 5.04 -27.92 0.22
CA ARG A 122 5.61 -29.24 0.48
C ARG A 122 6.74 -29.53 -0.51
N GLU A 123 7.86 -29.98 0.01
CA GLU A 123 8.92 -30.61 -0.79
C GLU A 123 8.51 -32.04 -1.18
N ASP A 124 7.87 -32.77 -0.26
CA ASP A 124 7.33 -34.11 -0.50
C ASP A 124 5.79 -34.10 -0.60
N ASN A 125 5.29 -34.42 -1.79
CA ASN A 125 3.85 -34.49 -2.05
C ASN A 125 3.14 -35.67 -1.36
N ARG A 126 3.90 -36.60 -0.76
CA ARG A 126 3.40 -37.72 0.07
C ARG A 126 3.13 -37.32 1.51
N LEU A 127 3.43 -36.08 1.91
CA LEU A 127 3.15 -35.58 3.26
C LEU A 127 1.90 -34.70 3.29
N CYS A 128 1.23 -34.64 4.43
CA CYS A 128 0.05 -33.79 4.61
C CYS A 128 0.43 -32.30 4.59
N LYS A 129 -0.27 -31.50 3.76
CA LYS A 129 -0.13 -30.02 3.64
C LYS A 129 -0.32 -29.23 4.95
N TRP A 130 -0.84 -29.86 6.00
CA TRP A 130 -1.14 -29.19 7.26
C TRP A 130 -0.30 -29.70 8.43
N CYS A 131 -0.09 -31.01 8.57
CA CYS A 131 0.60 -31.59 9.72
C CYS A 131 1.83 -32.43 9.37
N ASN A 132 2.24 -32.44 8.11
CA ASN A 132 3.39 -33.17 7.58
C ASN A 132 3.40 -34.70 7.80
N HIS A 133 2.31 -35.29 8.28
CA HIS A 133 2.21 -36.75 8.41
C HIS A 133 2.12 -37.40 7.02
N ALA A 134 2.69 -38.60 6.89
CA ALA A 134 2.60 -39.39 5.67
C ALA A 134 1.13 -39.60 5.25
N LEU A 135 0.89 -39.50 3.95
CA LEU A 135 -0.41 -39.76 3.35
C LEU A 135 -0.54 -41.25 3.03
N GLU A 136 -1.64 -41.83 3.48
CA GLU A 136 -1.96 -43.24 3.25
C GLU A 136 -3.13 -43.41 2.27
N GLY A 137 -3.16 -44.54 1.58
CA GLY A 137 -4.22 -44.92 0.65
C GLY A 137 -4.38 -43.95 -0.52
N ARG A 138 -5.60 -43.45 -0.73
CA ARG A 138 -5.97 -42.58 -1.87
C ARG A 138 -5.77 -41.08 -1.60
N ARG A 139 -5.37 -40.67 -0.39
CA ARG A 139 -5.25 -39.24 -0.03
C ARG A 139 -4.01 -38.62 -0.71
N ARG A 140 -4.16 -37.40 -1.26
CA ARG A 140 -3.10 -36.71 -2.05
C ARG A 140 -2.63 -35.36 -1.47
N SER A 141 -3.31 -34.85 -0.44
CA SER A 141 -3.01 -33.51 0.11
C SER A 141 -3.17 -33.43 1.63
N PHE A 142 -4.14 -34.15 2.20
CA PHE A 142 -4.43 -34.10 3.62
C PHE A 142 -4.65 -35.51 4.18
N CYS A 143 -4.03 -35.83 5.31
CA CYS A 143 -4.20 -37.12 6.00
C CYS A 143 -5.62 -37.29 6.58
N SER A 144 -6.33 -36.18 6.84
CA SER A 144 -7.69 -36.18 7.37
C SER A 144 -8.47 -34.94 6.92
N ASP A 145 -9.79 -35.01 6.98
CA ASP A 145 -10.68 -33.91 6.60
C ASP A 145 -10.59 -32.75 7.60
N ARG A 146 -10.18 -33.04 8.84
CA ARG A 146 -9.81 -32.02 9.84
C ARG A 146 -8.61 -31.19 9.37
N CYS A 147 -7.58 -31.83 8.81
CA CYS A 147 -6.40 -31.13 8.27
C CYS A 147 -6.77 -30.27 7.06
N SER A 148 -7.61 -30.79 6.17
CA SER A 148 -8.14 -30.02 5.02
C SER A 148 -8.90 -28.76 5.48
N ARG A 149 -9.83 -28.90 6.44
CA ARG A 149 -10.60 -27.77 6.97
C ARG A 149 -9.73 -26.72 7.66
N ASN A 150 -8.75 -27.15 8.46
CA ASN A 150 -7.85 -26.23 9.16
C ASN A 150 -6.96 -25.46 8.18
N TYR A 151 -6.40 -26.16 7.18
CA TYR A 151 -5.63 -25.52 6.11
C TYR A 151 -6.49 -24.50 5.38
N GLY A 152 -7.70 -24.90 4.94
CA GLY A 152 -8.62 -24.01 4.24
C GLY A 152 -8.99 -22.76 5.03
N LYS A 153 -9.21 -22.91 6.35
CA LYS A 153 -9.47 -21.79 7.26
C LYS A 153 -8.30 -20.81 7.33
N ALA A 154 -7.07 -21.31 7.37
CA ALA A 154 -5.87 -20.48 7.47
C ALA A 154 -5.55 -19.77 6.14
N THR A 155 -5.64 -20.47 5.01
CA THR A 155 -5.15 -19.95 3.72
C THR A 155 -6.21 -19.22 2.89
N PHE A 156 -7.50 -19.44 3.13
CA PHE A 156 -8.58 -18.80 2.37
C PHE A 156 -9.45 -17.89 3.24
N PHE A 157 -10.05 -18.41 4.30
CA PHE A 157 -11.06 -17.66 5.07
C PHE A 157 -10.48 -16.60 6.01
N LYS A 158 -9.27 -16.83 6.54
CA LYS A 158 -8.60 -15.92 7.47
C LYS A 158 -7.31 -15.30 6.91
N ARG A 159 -7.17 -15.26 5.58
CA ARG A 159 -5.94 -14.81 4.92
C ARG A 159 -5.59 -13.33 5.16
N GLY A 160 -6.55 -12.50 5.59
CA GLY A 160 -6.32 -11.11 5.99
C GLY A 160 -5.85 -10.16 4.87
N MET A 161 -5.93 -10.58 3.61
CA MET A 161 -5.37 -9.89 2.45
C MET A 161 -6.31 -9.97 1.24
N SER A 162 -6.34 -8.90 0.44
CA SER A 162 -7.07 -8.84 -0.83
C SER A 162 -6.52 -9.86 -1.84
N THR A 163 -7.34 -10.23 -2.83
CA THR A 163 -7.01 -11.34 -3.73
C THR A 163 -5.78 -11.06 -4.60
N LEU A 164 -5.69 -9.88 -5.24
CA LEU A 164 -4.54 -9.52 -6.07
C LEU A 164 -3.22 -9.53 -5.26
N PRO A 165 -3.10 -8.82 -4.12
CA PRO A 165 -1.91 -8.92 -3.28
C PRO A 165 -1.54 -10.34 -2.85
N HIS A 166 -2.55 -11.17 -2.53
CA HIS A 166 -2.32 -12.57 -2.19
C HIS A 166 -1.76 -13.37 -3.38
N ARG A 167 -2.14 -13.05 -4.62
CA ARG A 167 -1.55 -13.65 -5.83
C ARG A 167 -0.09 -13.24 -6.02
N ILE A 168 0.24 -11.97 -5.79
CA ILE A 168 1.64 -11.51 -5.89
C ILE A 168 2.50 -12.15 -4.81
N ALA A 169 2.02 -12.17 -3.55
CA ALA A 169 2.69 -12.89 -2.46
C ALA A 169 2.85 -14.37 -2.78
N SER A 170 1.84 -14.98 -3.40
CA SER A 170 1.90 -16.35 -3.86
C SER A 170 3.00 -16.53 -4.92
N ARG A 171 3.00 -15.75 -6.00
CA ARG A 171 4.06 -15.78 -7.04
C ARG A 171 5.46 -15.72 -6.43
N ASP A 172 5.65 -14.86 -5.43
CA ASP A 172 6.91 -14.67 -4.72
C ASP A 172 7.16 -15.70 -3.61
N ARG A 173 6.31 -16.73 -3.52
CA ARG A 173 6.29 -17.78 -2.50
C ARG A 173 6.34 -17.23 -1.08
N PHE A 174 5.79 -16.04 -0.83
CA PHE A 174 5.81 -15.33 0.46
C PHE A 174 7.21 -14.98 0.99
N TYR A 175 8.23 -14.95 0.13
CA TYR A 175 9.53 -14.41 0.51
C TYR A 175 9.62 -12.91 0.23
N CYS A 176 10.24 -12.16 1.14
CA CYS A 176 10.64 -10.79 0.85
C CYS A 176 11.63 -10.79 -0.30
N ARG A 177 11.29 -10.13 -1.41
CA ARG A 177 12.15 -10.10 -2.60
C ARG A 177 13.38 -9.22 -2.47
N VAL A 178 13.52 -8.51 -1.34
CA VAL A 178 14.70 -7.69 -0.99
C VAL A 178 15.61 -8.43 -0.03
N THR A 179 15.09 -8.95 1.08
CA THR A 179 15.90 -9.54 2.16
C THR A 179 15.95 -11.07 2.15
N GLY A 180 15.04 -11.73 1.43
CA GLY A 180 14.85 -13.18 1.49
C GLY A 180 14.13 -13.68 2.75
N GLU A 181 13.64 -12.78 3.61
CA GLU A 181 12.87 -13.12 4.81
C GLU A 181 11.63 -13.95 4.45
N ASP A 182 11.37 -15.01 5.21
CA ASP A 182 10.16 -15.82 5.08
C ASP A 182 8.98 -15.14 5.78
N LEU A 183 8.00 -14.69 5.00
CA LEU A 183 6.81 -13.98 5.48
C LEU A 183 5.55 -14.88 5.44
N ALA A 184 5.73 -16.19 5.24
CA ALA A 184 4.66 -17.16 5.34
C ALA A 184 4.45 -17.58 6.80
N VAL A 185 3.20 -17.88 7.15
CA VAL A 185 2.91 -18.53 8.42
C VAL A 185 3.50 -19.94 8.44
N THR A 186 4.24 -20.24 9.51
CA THR A 186 4.51 -21.62 9.93
C THR A 186 3.52 -22.00 11.00
N ASN A 187 2.73 -23.04 10.75
CA ASN A 187 1.69 -23.46 11.70
C ASN A 187 2.29 -24.23 12.89
N ARG A 188 1.44 -24.61 13.86
CA ARG A 188 1.85 -25.35 15.07
C ARG A 188 2.52 -26.71 14.83
N PHE A 189 2.48 -27.23 13.61
CA PHE A 189 3.10 -28.49 13.22
C PHE A 189 4.44 -28.26 12.49
N GLY A 190 4.96 -27.04 12.46
CA GLY A 190 6.16 -26.70 11.71
C GLY A 190 5.95 -26.65 10.19
N VAL A 191 4.70 -26.64 9.72
CA VAL A 191 4.40 -26.62 8.28
C VAL A 191 4.16 -25.19 7.82
N ARG A 192 4.97 -24.76 6.84
CA ARG A 192 4.80 -23.50 6.11
C ARG A 192 3.54 -23.55 5.25
N ILE A 193 2.68 -22.53 5.35
CA ILE A 193 1.42 -22.45 4.60
C ILE A 193 1.29 -21.10 3.87
N PRO A 194 0.59 -21.03 2.72
CA PRO A 194 0.45 -19.81 1.91
C PRO A 194 -0.55 -18.80 2.53
N ALA A 195 -0.20 -18.33 3.73
CA ALA A 195 -0.90 -17.31 4.49
C ALA A 195 0.11 -16.31 5.04
N SER A 196 -0.28 -15.03 5.07
CA SER A 196 0.58 -13.97 5.60
C SER A 196 0.71 -14.09 7.11
N ASP A 197 1.92 -13.90 7.62
CA ASP A 197 2.25 -13.72 9.03
C ASP A 197 1.94 -12.30 9.57
N HIS A 198 1.23 -11.50 8.77
CA HIS A 198 0.98 -10.07 8.96
C HIS A 198 2.19 -9.15 8.77
N GLN A 199 3.31 -9.63 8.24
CA GLN A 199 4.47 -8.81 7.83
C GLN A 199 4.58 -8.64 6.31
N VAL A 200 3.75 -9.33 5.52
CA VAL A 200 3.72 -9.21 4.06
C VAL A 200 3.08 -7.89 3.63
N GLU A 201 3.77 -7.17 2.74
CA GLU A 201 3.25 -6.03 1.99
C GLU A 201 3.54 -6.21 0.49
N ILE A 202 2.72 -5.59 -0.36
CA ILE A 202 2.95 -5.54 -1.80
C ILE A 202 3.30 -4.11 -2.20
N HIS A 203 4.45 -3.95 -2.85
CA HIS A 203 5.01 -2.66 -3.25
C HIS A 203 4.95 -2.47 -4.76
N HIS A 204 4.63 -1.25 -5.20
CA HIS A 204 4.70 -0.82 -6.59
C HIS A 204 6.12 -0.38 -6.95
N LEU A 205 6.73 -0.96 -7.98
CA LEU A 205 8.07 -0.57 -8.47
C LEU A 205 8.03 0.80 -9.18
N VAL A 206 7.04 1.00 -10.05
CA VAL A 206 6.63 2.29 -10.57
C VAL A 206 5.39 2.70 -9.81
N PHE A 207 5.48 3.81 -9.08
CA PHE A 207 4.35 4.31 -8.32
C PHE A 207 3.18 4.68 -9.22
N VAL A 208 1.97 4.43 -8.73
CA VAL A 208 0.74 4.83 -9.41
C VAL A 208 0.67 6.35 -9.61
N SER A 209 1.16 7.14 -8.65
CA SER A 209 1.25 8.60 -8.80
C SER A 209 2.13 9.03 -9.98
N ALA A 210 3.05 8.17 -10.42
CA ALA A 210 3.93 8.36 -11.56
C ALA A 210 3.46 7.60 -12.82
N GLY A 211 2.19 7.15 -12.86
CA GLY A 211 1.62 6.40 -13.99
C GLY A 211 1.89 4.90 -13.96
N GLY A 212 2.34 4.35 -12.83
CA GLY A 212 2.52 2.91 -12.65
C GLY A 212 1.19 2.14 -12.65
N SER A 213 1.18 0.95 -13.25
CA SER A 213 0.02 0.08 -13.34
C SER A 213 -0.10 -0.86 -12.12
N ASP A 214 -1.21 -1.61 -12.04
CA ASP A 214 -1.36 -2.71 -11.07
C ASP A 214 -0.87 -4.05 -11.60
N HIS A 215 -0.30 -4.09 -12.82
CA HIS A 215 0.22 -5.31 -13.44
C HIS A 215 1.26 -6.01 -12.56
N GLU A 216 1.29 -7.33 -12.55
CA GLU A 216 2.15 -8.12 -11.63
C GLU A 216 3.64 -7.79 -11.75
N SER A 217 4.16 -7.55 -12.95
CA SER A 217 5.53 -7.10 -13.19
C SER A 217 5.87 -5.77 -12.48
N ASN A 218 4.86 -4.95 -12.15
CA ASN A 218 5.03 -3.73 -11.38
C ASN A 218 4.87 -3.92 -9.86
N LEU A 219 4.53 -5.12 -9.42
CA LEU A 219 4.24 -5.43 -8.02
C LEU A 219 5.30 -6.37 -7.43
N LEU A 220 5.70 -6.09 -6.19
CA LEU A 220 6.76 -6.80 -5.49
C LEU A 220 6.35 -7.16 -4.07
N THR A 221 6.56 -8.42 -3.65
CA THR A 221 6.38 -8.83 -2.25
C THR A 221 7.55 -8.38 -1.39
N VAL A 222 7.27 -7.61 -0.34
CA VAL A 222 8.26 -7.11 0.61
C VAL A 222 7.77 -7.27 2.05
N SER A 223 8.67 -7.21 3.04
CA SER A 223 8.26 -7.14 4.44
C SER A 223 7.82 -5.72 4.78
N LYS A 224 7.00 -5.55 5.83
CA LYS A 224 6.57 -4.24 6.36
C LYS A 224 7.75 -3.32 6.65
N GLN A 225 8.84 -3.87 7.17
CA GLN A 225 10.03 -3.10 7.50
C GLN A 225 10.72 -2.61 6.23
N VAL A 226 10.95 -3.47 5.24
CA VAL A 226 11.52 -3.05 3.94
C VAL A 226 10.64 -2.01 3.25
N HIS A 227 9.31 -2.20 3.28
CA HIS A 227 8.37 -1.25 2.70
C HIS A 227 8.50 0.13 3.35
N LYS A 228 8.56 0.17 4.69
CA LYS A 228 8.76 1.40 5.46
C LYS A 228 10.12 2.04 5.14
N ASP A 229 11.18 1.26 5.15
CA ASP A 229 12.56 1.72 4.93
C ASP A 229 12.73 2.33 3.54
N TYR A 230 12.11 1.74 2.52
CA TYR A 230 12.07 2.32 1.18
C TYR A 230 11.41 3.70 1.16
N HIS A 231 10.22 3.85 1.77
CA HIS A 231 9.52 5.14 1.84
C HIS A 231 10.24 6.17 2.72
N MET A 232 11.11 5.71 3.63
CA MET A 232 12.01 6.56 4.41
C MET A 232 13.32 6.92 3.68
N GLY A 233 13.56 6.36 2.49
CA GLY A 233 14.78 6.61 1.72
C GLY A 233 16.01 5.87 2.25
N VAL A 234 15.84 4.78 3.00
CA VAL A 234 16.95 4.00 3.55
C VAL A 234 17.68 3.29 2.40
N ALA A 235 18.99 3.53 2.31
CA ALA A 235 19.81 3.19 1.13
C ALA A 235 19.71 1.73 0.69
N TYR A 236 19.75 0.75 1.61
CA TYR A 236 19.70 -0.66 1.23
C TYR A 236 18.38 -1.03 0.53
N ALA A 237 17.25 -0.51 1.04
CA ALA A 237 15.93 -0.80 0.52
C ALA A 237 15.70 -0.09 -0.81
N VAL A 238 16.09 1.18 -0.91
CA VAL A 238 16.01 1.98 -2.15
C VAL A 238 16.84 1.33 -3.25
N ASN A 239 18.11 1.01 -2.98
CA ASN A 239 19.01 0.44 -3.98
C ASN A 239 18.50 -0.92 -4.48
N ALA A 240 18.04 -1.79 -3.57
CA ALA A 240 17.51 -3.10 -3.95
C ALA A 240 16.23 -3.00 -4.80
N ILE A 241 15.29 -2.13 -4.42
CA ILE A 241 14.04 -1.95 -5.16
C ILE A 241 14.28 -1.28 -6.51
N GLU A 242 15.14 -0.27 -6.59
CA GLU A 242 15.49 0.38 -7.87
C GLU A 242 16.23 -0.57 -8.82
N GLU A 243 17.09 -1.45 -8.32
CA GLU A 243 17.73 -2.47 -9.15
C GLU A 243 16.71 -3.48 -9.68
N ILE A 244 15.80 -3.98 -8.84
CA ILE A 244 14.70 -4.86 -9.28
C ILE A 244 13.83 -4.16 -10.32
N LYS A 245 13.46 -2.90 -10.07
CA LYS A 245 12.68 -2.08 -11.00
C LYS A 245 13.40 -1.91 -12.34
N LYS A 246 14.69 -1.60 -12.34
CA LYS A 246 15.50 -1.47 -13.56
C LYS A 246 15.48 -2.76 -14.37
N GLN A 247 15.65 -3.91 -13.71
CA GLN A 247 15.59 -5.22 -14.37
C GLN A 247 14.20 -5.50 -14.94
N GLN A 248 13.12 -5.21 -14.21
CA GLN A 248 11.76 -5.40 -14.67
C GLN A 248 11.41 -4.49 -15.86
N LEU A 249 11.88 -3.23 -15.85
CA LEU A 249 11.63 -2.28 -16.92
C LEU A 249 12.26 -2.71 -18.26
N VAL A 250 13.38 -3.43 -18.24
CA VAL A 250 13.99 -3.97 -19.47
C VAL A 250 13.02 -4.89 -20.24
N HIS A 251 12.16 -5.61 -19.53
CA HIS A 251 11.29 -6.65 -20.12
C HIS A 251 9.81 -6.27 -20.16
N TYR A 252 9.36 -5.42 -19.24
CA TYR A 252 7.93 -5.20 -18.99
C TYR A 252 7.55 -3.73 -18.93
N GLN A 253 8.36 -2.82 -19.47
CA GLN A 253 8.08 -1.38 -19.45
C GLN A 253 6.62 -1.04 -19.83
N GLU A 254 6.15 -1.53 -20.97
CA GLU A 254 4.80 -1.24 -21.48
C GLU A 254 3.68 -1.74 -20.55
N LYS A 255 3.96 -2.82 -19.78
CA LYS A 255 3.03 -3.41 -18.82
C LYS A 255 3.06 -2.69 -17.47
N MET A 256 4.21 -2.14 -17.09
CA MET A 256 4.42 -1.50 -15.79
C MET A 256 3.85 -0.09 -15.70
N TYR A 257 3.53 0.55 -16.83
CA TYR A 257 2.86 1.84 -16.89
C TYR A 257 1.42 1.66 -17.36
N THR A 258 0.52 2.54 -16.90
CA THR A 258 -0.81 2.67 -17.52
C THR A 258 -0.62 3.23 -18.93
N ALA A 259 -1.22 2.58 -19.94
CA ALA A 259 -1.21 3.11 -21.31
C ALA A 259 -1.71 4.57 -21.28
N LYS A 260 -1.03 5.47 -21.99
CA LYS A 260 -1.60 6.78 -22.27
C LYS A 260 -2.86 6.52 -23.08
N GLU A 261 -4.03 6.80 -22.51
CA GLU A 261 -5.23 6.92 -23.32
C GLU A 261 -4.91 7.99 -24.37
N ASN A 262 -4.91 7.60 -25.65
CA ASN A 262 -4.89 8.55 -26.75
C ASN A 262 -6.18 9.37 -26.65
N SER A 263 -6.11 10.50 -25.93
CA SER A 263 -7.12 11.56 -25.94
C SER A 263 -6.93 12.45 -27.16
#